data_AF-A0A542ZBC0-F1
#
_entry.id   AF-A0A542ZBC0-F1
#
_cell.length_a   1.000
_cell.length_b   1.000
_cell.length_c   1.000
_cell.angle_alpha   90.00
_cell.angle_beta   90.00
_cell.angle_gamma   90.00
#
_symmetry.space_group_name_H-M   'P 1'
#
loop_
_entity.id
_entity.type
_entity.pdbx_description
1 polymer ?
#
loop_
_entity_poly.entity_id
_entity_poly.type
_entity_poly.pdbx_seq_one_letter_code
_entity_poly.pdbx_strand_id
1 'polypeptide(L)'
;MLGCMNQISQVTQVSPISHTSSITQPAPVDVHRPLQGRTRERASGHEAGSEKTPRLLTEVWRRGDGDHQVGLDVEGGVRLRVADDIAAALRLLDGRHTLEEVAALEAVDPVALRETVTSIPKHLWAADGDAAPAVRLIGAGHLGRTFAEQWTAARPTVPLVLIDPMPPPPGLYEQRYPSAAACLQAALAEGCVPDHGLDVSTRQHWWDAPGRPTITVIAQDAAECDRALTGSLVRDDQPHLLIRPLPTGAVVGPLVEPGTTSCLRCADLIRAGDAGWGSVLAQAVRRRVVPSHHHLAWAASVAVFHLGRWMDHGACALQGATWESTEISGEHVTRLWPHHPDCGCGGL
;
A
#
# COMPACT_ATOMS: atom_id res chain seq x y z
N MET A 1 -2.31 -39.12 49.36
CA MET A 1 -3.65 -39.55 49.81
C MET A 1 -4.65 -38.69 49.06
N LEU A 2 -5.22 -39.23 47.96
CA LEU A 2 -6.59 -39.79 47.88
C LEU A 2 -7.65 -38.68 47.99
N GLY A 3 -8.61 -38.46 47.09
CA GLY A 3 -9.07 -39.07 45.82
C GLY A 3 -10.03 -38.05 45.17
N CYS A 4 -10.13 -37.89 43.85
CA CYS A 4 -10.80 -38.73 42.84
C CYS A 4 -12.23 -39.16 43.20
N MET A 5 -13.24 -38.52 42.56
CA MET A 5 -14.58 -39.03 42.18
C MET A 5 -15.29 -37.90 41.40
N ASN A 6 -15.22 -37.84 40.07
CA ASN A 6 -16.04 -38.52 39.05
C ASN A 6 -17.55 -38.26 39.17
N GLN A 7 -18.10 -37.43 38.26
CA GLN A 7 -19.48 -37.58 37.80
C GLN A 7 -19.61 -37.20 36.32
N ILE A 8 -19.96 -38.22 35.55
CA ILE A 8 -20.25 -38.28 34.11
C ILE A 8 -21.77 -38.18 33.96
N SER A 9 -22.27 -37.37 33.02
CA SER A 9 -23.59 -37.46 32.34
C SER A 9 -23.77 -36.18 31.49
N GLN A 10 -24.24 -36.15 30.25
CA GLN A 10 -24.73 -37.12 29.27
C GLN A 10 -24.59 -36.44 27.89
N VAL A 11 -24.09 -37.18 26.90
CA VAL A 11 -24.05 -36.76 25.49
C VAL A 11 -25.37 -37.21 24.86
N THR A 12 -26.23 -36.26 24.49
CA THR A 12 -27.46 -36.55 23.75
C THR A 12 -27.10 -36.80 22.29
N GLN A 13 -27.21 -38.07 21.87
CA GLN A 13 -27.17 -38.47 20.46
C GLN A 13 -28.40 -37.92 19.74
N VAL A 14 -28.17 -37.21 18.63
CA VAL A 14 -29.22 -36.88 17.65
C VAL A 14 -28.96 -37.73 16.41
N SER A 15 -29.89 -38.64 16.13
CA SER A 15 -29.90 -39.48 14.93
C SER A 15 -30.13 -38.65 13.65
N PRO A 16 -29.54 -39.07 12.51
CA PRO A 16 -29.65 -38.34 11.25
C PRO A 16 -31.01 -38.53 10.57
N ILE A 17 -31.60 -37.42 10.11
CA ILE A 17 -32.81 -37.39 9.27
C ILE A 17 -32.39 -37.71 7.83
N SER A 18 -32.92 -38.81 7.28
CA SER A 18 -32.75 -39.21 5.89
C SER A 18 -33.62 -38.36 4.97
N HIS A 19 -33.01 -37.47 4.19
CA HIS A 19 -33.65 -36.83 3.05
C HIS A 19 -33.12 -37.43 1.74
N THR A 20 -33.94 -38.27 1.13
CA THR A 20 -33.79 -38.71 -0.27
C THR A 20 -34.17 -37.56 -1.20
N SER A 21 -33.17 -36.95 -1.85
CA SER A 21 -33.37 -36.06 -3.00
C SER A 21 -32.66 -36.65 -4.21
N SER A 22 -33.47 -37.04 -5.20
CA SER A 22 -33.05 -37.57 -6.49
C SER A 22 -32.29 -36.51 -7.29
N ILE A 23 -30.99 -36.77 -7.54
CA ILE A 23 -30.16 -35.97 -8.44
C ILE A 23 -30.30 -36.54 -9.85
N THR A 24 -30.82 -35.73 -10.76
CA THR A 24 -30.85 -36.01 -12.20
C THR A 24 -29.43 -35.94 -12.76
N GLN A 25 -28.92 -37.04 -13.30
CA GLN A 25 -27.61 -37.11 -13.98
C GLN A 25 -27.61 -36.29 -15.29
N PRO A 26 -26.57 -35.49 -15.57
CA PRO A 26 -26.32 -34.98 -16.91
C PRO A 26 -25.62 -36.03 -17.79
N ALA A 27 -25.89 -35.96 -19.09
CA ALA A 27 -25.45 -36.90 -20.13
C ALA A 27 -23.90 -37.01 -20.28
N PRO A 28 -23.37 -38.14 -20.77
CA PRO A 28 -21.94 -38.36 -20.91
C PRO A 28 -21.32 -37.48 -22.01
N VAL A 29 -20.20 -36.84 -21.68
CA VAL A 29 -19.38 -36.06 -22.62
C VAL A 29 -18.43 -37.01 -23.35
N ASP A 30 -18.49 -36.95 -24.68
CA ASP A 30 -17.73 -37.78 -25.61
C ASP A 30 -16.24 -37.37 -25.63
N VAL A 31 -15.33 -38.29 -25.29
CA VAL A 31 -13.91 -38.00 -24.98
C VAL A 31 -12.95 -38.21 -26.17
N HIS A 32 -13.46 -38.32 -27.41
CA HIS A 32 -12.59 -38.52 -28.57
C HIS A 32 -12.85 -37.51 -29.69
N ARG A 33 -12.23 -36.34 -29.57
CA ARG A 33 -11.96 -35.47 -30.73
C ARG A 33 -10.52 -34.93 -30.66
N PRO A 34 -9.65 -35.24 -31.64
CA PRO A 34 -8.30 -34.70 -31.66
C PRO A 34 -8.34 -33.24 -32.10
N LEU A 35 -7.95 -32.33 -31.21
CA LEU A 35 -7.70 -30.93 -31.53
C LEU A 35 -6.35 -30.82 -32.24
N GLN A 36 -6.41 -30.60 -33.56
CA GLN A 36 -5.25 -30.33 -34.39
C GLN A 36 -4.63 -28.97 -34.05
N GLY A 37 -3.32 -29.02 -33.79
CA GLY A 37 -2.29 -27.98 -33.92
C GLY A 37 -2.70 -26.53 -34.12
N ARG A 38 -2.47 -25.72 -33.08
CA ARG A 38 -1.88 -24.39 -33.22
C ARG A 38 -0.82 -24.21 -32.14
N THR A 39 0.38 -24.69 -32.42
CA THR A 39 1.61 -24.24 -31.76
C THR A 39 1.73 -22.75 -32.04
N ARG A 40 1.35 -21.91 -31.07
CA ARG A 40 1.85 -20.54 -31.01
C ARG A 40 3.31 -20.66 -30.60
N GLU A 41 4.20 -20.64 -31.58
CA GLU A 41 5.59 -20.23 -31.36
C GLU A 41 5.54 -18.91 -30.61
N ARG A 42 5.89 -18.95 -29.32
CA ARG A 42 6.31 -17.76 -28.59
C ARG A 42 7.59 -17.32 -29.29
N ALA A 43 7.48 -16.32 -30.16
CA ALA A 43 8.61 -15.51 -30.53
C ALA A 43 9.18 -14.96 -29.21
N SER A 44 10.25 -15.57 -28.74
CA SER A 44 11.12 -15.03 -27.72
C SER A 44 11.83 -13.83 -28.33
N GLY A 45 11.10 -12.72 -28.46
CA GLY A 45 11.71 -11.42 -28.53
C GLY A 45 12.41 -11.22 -27.20
N HIS A 46 13.74 -11.26 -27.20
CA HIS A 46 14.53 -10.58 -26.19
C HIS A 46 14.13 -9.11 -26.28
N GLU A 47 13.15 -8.69 -25.49
CA GLU A 47 12.99 -7.27 -25.17
C GLU A 47 14.33 -6.87 -24.57
N ALA A 48 15.09 -6.05 -25.30
CA ALA A 48 16.29 -5.43 -24.78
C ALA A 48 15.86 -4.65 -23.54
N GLY A 49 16.07 -5.24 -22.36
CA GLY A 49 15.70 -4.64 -21.09
C GLY A 49 16.34 -3.26 -21.05
N SER A 50 15.51 -2.23 -20.91
CA SER A 50 15.99 -0.86 -20.69
C SER A 50 17.08 -0.91 -19.63
N GLU A 51 18.29 -0.51 -20.03
CA GLU A 51 19.44 -0.57 -19.16
C GLU A 51 19.19 0.35 -17.95
N LYS A 52 19.22 -0.20 -16.74
CA LYS A 52 18.81 0.52 -15.53
C LYS A 52 19.80 1.64 -15.23
N THR A 53 19.29 2.85 -15.00
CA THR A 53 20.06 4.00 -14.55
C THR A 53 19.89 4.17 -13.03
N PRO A 54 20.85 3.73 -12.21
CA PRO A 54 20.71 3.78 -10.76
C PRO A 54 20.76 5.22 -10.24
N ARG A 55 19.97 5.48 -9.20
CA ARG A 55 19.94 6.78 -8.52
C ARG A 55 20.18 6.61 -7.03
N LEU A 56 21.25 7.22 -6.54
CA LEU A 56 21.52 7.33 -5.11
C LEU A 56 20.68 8.49 -4.53
N LEU A 57 20.01 8.25 -3.41
CA LEU A 57 19.14 9.24 -2.75
C LEU A 57 19.90 10.19 -1.81
N THR A 58 21.21 10.02 -1.71
CA THR A 58 22.04 10.73 -0.75
C THR A 58 23.44 11.00 -1.32
N GLU A 59 24.19 11.83 -0.61
CA GLU A 59 25.52 12.27 -1.01
C GLU A 59 26.61 11.30 -0.56
N VAL A 60 27.74 11.35 -1.25
CA VAL A 60 28.96 10.60 -0.93
C VAL A 60 30.01 11.55 -0.35
N TRP A 61 30.27 11.40 0.94
CA TRP A 61 31.16 12.22 1.75
C TRP A 61 32.56 11.61 1.83
N ARG A 62 33.58 12.45 1.82
CA ARG A 62 34.96 12.02 2.07
C ARG A 62 35.23 12.10 3.58
N ARG A 63 35.75 11.02 4.17
CA ARG A 63 36.16 10.98 5.59
C ARG A 63 37.66 11.05 5.78
N GLY A 64 38.42 10.65 4.76
CA GLY A 64 39.88 10.62 4.72
C GLY A 64 40.34 9.85 3.50
N ASP A 65 41.63 9.57 3.40
CA ASP A 65 42.21 8.91 2.22
C ASP A 65 41.64 7.50 2.01
N GLY A 66 40.91 7.32 0.91
CA GLY A 66 40.24 6.06 0.55
C GLY A 66 39.09 5.66 1.47
N ASP A 67 38.65 6.55 2.38
CA ASP A 67 37.54 6.31 3.30
C ASP A 67 36.40 7.29 3.02
N HIS A 68 35.26 6.72 2.66
CA HIS A 68 34.09 7.43 2.21
C HIS A 68 32.86 7.04 3.02
N GLN A 69 31.85 7.89 2.99
CA GLN A 69 30.56 7.63 3.61
C GLN A 69 29.46 7.96 2.63
N VAL A 70 28.55 7.01 2.44
CA VAL A 70 27.30 7.23 1.69
C VAL A 70 26.20 7.48 2.70
N GLY A 71 25.57 8.64 2.64
CA GLY A 71 24.56 9.05 3.61
C GLY A 71 25.06 10.09 4.62
N LEU A 72 24.20 11.04 4.94
CA LEU A 72 24.43 12.09 5.94
C LEU A 72 24.20 11.63 7.39
N ASP A 73 23.54 10.50 7.58
CA ASP A 73 23.26 9.97 8.91
C ASP A 73 24.58 9.60 9.62
N VAL A 74 24.78 10.13 10.83
CA VAL A 74 25.98 9.90 11.64
C VAL A 74 26.00 8.47 12.18
N GLU A 75 24.83 7.87 12.40
CA GLU A 75 24.69 6.50 12.92
C GLU A 75 24.40 5.49 11.81
N GLY A 76 23.67 5.90 10.77
CA GLY A 76 23.25 5.06 9.64
C GLY A 76 24.03 5.24 8.34
N GLY A 77 25.02 6.15 8.28
CA GLY A 77 25.87 6.35 7.12
C GLY A 77 26.71 5.11 6.80
N VAL A 78 26.75 4.72 5.53
CA VAL A 78 27.45 3.51 5.09
C VAL A 78 28.88 3.87 4.78
N ARG A 79 29.80 3.36 5.60
CA ARG A 79 31.23 3.59 5.43
C ARG A 79 31.76 2.66 4.33
N LEU A 80 32.37 3.23 3.31
CA LEU A 80 32.95 2.54 2.17
C LEU A 80 34.44 2.84 2.09
N ARG A 81 35.26 1.78 2.01
CA ARG A 81 36.69 1.90 1.76
C ARG A 81 37.00 1.56 0.32
N VAL A 82 36.97 2.58 -0.53
CA VAL A 82 37.11 2.48 -1.99
C VAL A 82 38.05 3.57 -2.49
N ALA A 83 38.59 3.40 -3.69
CA ALA A 83 39.40 4.42 -4.33
C ALA A 83 38.57 5.70 -4.61
N ASP A 84 39.24 6.86 -4.65
CA ASP A 84 38.58 8.16 -4.78
C ASP A 84 37.81 8.31 -6.11
N ASP A 85 38.26 7.63 -7.16
CA ASP A 85 37.63 7.56 -8.48
C ASP A 85 36.31 6.77 -8.45
N ILE A 86 36.27 5.63 -7.75
CA ILE A 86 35.02 4.90 -7.49
C ILE A 86 34.05 5.78 -6.68
N ALA A 87 34.55 6.53 -5.70
CA ALA A 87 33.71 7.45 -4.94
C ALA A 87 33.20 8.63 -5.79
N ALA A 88 33.99 9.11 -6.77
CA ALA A 88 33.55 10.09 -7.75
C ALA A 88 32.44 9.52 -8.67
N ALA A 89 32.63 8.29 -9.16
CA ALA A 89 31.62 7.56 -9.94
C ALA A 89 30.29 7.40 -9.19
N LEU A 90 30.32 7.08 -7.89
CA LEU A 90 29.10 6.99 -7.08
C LEU A 90 28.31 8.31 -7.02
N ARG A 91 28.96 9.48 -7.11
CA ARG A 91 28.29 10.80 -7.12
C ARG A 91 27.57 11.10 -8.43
N LEU A 92 27.92 10.39 -9.50
CA LEU A 92 27.26 10.50 -10.82
C LEU A 92 26.03 9.59 -10.95
N LEU A 93 25.73 8.75 -9.96
CA LEU A 93 24.55 7.89 -9.94
C LEU A 93 23.30 8.71 -9.59
N ASP A 94 22.90 9.61 -10.48
CA ASP A 94 21.76 10.52 -10.33
C ASP A 94 20.49 10.01 -11.04
N GLY A 95 20.54 8.80 -11.60
CA GLY A 95 19.47 8.20 -12.40
C GLY A 95 19.46 8.59 -13.87
N ARG A 96 20.45 9.37 -14.35
CA ARG A 96 20.54 9.78 -15.76
C ARG A 96 21.47 8.92 -16.60
N HIS A 97 22.39 8.20 -15.97
CA HIS A 97 23.42 7.41 -16.63
C HIS A 97 23.37 5.95 -16.20
N THR A 98 23.71 5.03 -17.10
CA THR A 98 23.91 3.63 -16.77
C THR A 98 25.21 3.44 -15.99
N LEU A 99 25.39 2.29 -15.34
CA LEU A 99 26.65 1.98 -14.67
C LEU A 99 27.84 1.96 -15.63
N GLU A 100 27.62 1.57 -16.89
CA GLU A 100 28.68 1.52 -17.90
C GLU A 100 29.09 2.92 -18.36
N GLU A 101 28.12 3.81 -18.57
CA GLU A 101 28.38 5.22 -18.90
C GLU A 101 29.14 5.92 -17.77
N VAL A 102 28.74 5.70 -16.51
CA VAL A 102 29.41 6.28 -15.35
C VAL A 102 30.83 5.74 -15.20
N ALA A 103 31.02 4.42 -15.39
CA ALA A 103 32.36 3.83 -15.34
C ALA A 103 33.29 4.42 -16.42
N ALA A 104 32.76 4.67 -17.61
CA ALA A 104 33.51 5.31 -18.70
C ALA A 104 33.83 6.79 -18.40
N LEU A 105 32.89 7.55 -17.83
CA LEU A 105 33.07 8.97 -17.50
C LEU A 105 34.18 9.19 -16.46
N GLU A 106 34.26 8.34 -15.45
CA GLU A 106 35.27 8.42 -14.39
C GLU A 106 36.50 7.52 -14.65
N ALA A 107 36.54 6.84 -15.79
CA ALA A 107 37.60 5.91 -16.18
C ALA A 107 37.91 4.84 -15.11
N VAL A 108 36.86 4.31 -14.46
CA VAL A 108 36.96 3.26 -13.43
C VAL A 108 36.63 1.88 -13.98
N ASP A 109 37.06 0.82 -13.27
CA ASP A 109 36.67 -0.55 -13.59
C ASP A 109 35.15 -0.76 -13.38
N PRO A 110 34.37 -1.11 -14.44
CA PRO A 110 32.94 -1.35 -14.34
C PRO A 110 32.58 -2.49 -13.37
N VAL A 111 33.47 -3.47 -13.20
CA VAL A 111 33.24 -4.59 -12.27
C VAL A 111 33.32 -4.09 -10.82
N ALA A 112 34.39 -3.39 -10.47
CA ALA A 112 34.58 -2.81 -9.14
C ALA A 112 33.47 -1.81 -8.77
N LEU A 113 33.02 -0.98 -9.73
CA LEU A 113 31.89 -0.08 -9.53
C LEU A 113 30.60 -0.86 -9.23
N ARG A 114 30.30 -1.89 -10.02
CA ARG A 114 29.10 -2.73 -9.84
C ARG A 114 29.11 -3.45 -8.49
N GLU A 115 30.23 -4.04 -8.09
CA GLU A 115 30.38 -4.66 -6.76
C GLU A 115 30.12 -3.65 -5.64
N THR A 116 30.70 -2.46 -5.75
CA THR A 116 30.49 -1.38 -4.77
C THR A 116 29.01 -1.00 -4.69
N VAL A 117 28.36 -0.78 -5.83
CA VAL A 117 26.92 -0.46 -5.91
C VAL A 117 26.07 -1.54 -5.24
N THR A 118 26.36 -2.82 -5.48
CA THR A 118 25.61 -3.92 -4.86
C THR A 118 25.81 -4.01 -3.34
N SER A 119 26.92 -3.49 -2.82
CA SER A 119 27.19 -3.48 -1.38
C SER A 119 26.44 -2.38 -0.62
N ILE A 120 25.98 -1.32 -1.32
CA ILE A 120 25.26 -0.21 -0.70
C ILE A 120 23.82 -0.65 -0.36
N PRO A 121 23.35 -0.48 0.89
CA PRO A 121 22.00 -0.83 1.32
C PRO A 121 20.91 -0.23 0.44
N LYS A 122 19.91 -1.07 0.11
CA LYS A 122 18.77 -0.72 -0.76
C LYS A 122 18.03 0.57 -0.38
N HIS A 123 17.99 0.94 0.89
CA HIS A 123 17.29 2.14 1.35
C HIS A 123 17.97 3.46 0.95
N LEU A 124 19.21 3.41 0.46
CA LEU A 124 19.94 4.58 -0.06
C LEU A 124 19.75 4.76 -1.57
N TRP A 125 19.05 3.84 -2.23
CA TRP A 125 18.77 3.87 -3.66
C TRP A 125 17.32 4.27 -3.93
N ALA A 126 17.09 5.00 -5.02
CA ALA A 126 15.75 5.19 -5.56
C ALA A 126 15.21 3.86 -6.08
N ALA A 127 13.88 3.73 -6.11
CA ALA A 127 13.23 2.62 -6.78
C ALA A 127 13.62 2.55 -8.26
N ASP A 128 13.66 1.33 -8.81
CA ASP A 128 13.80 1.13 -10.24
C ASP A 128 12.60 1.77 -10.97
N GLY A 129 12.90 2.52 -12.04
CA GLY A 129 11.98 3.47 -12.70
C GLY A 129 10.87 2.85 -13.57
N ASP A 130 10.17 1.84 -13.07
CA ASP A 130 8.85 1.54 -13.65
C ASP A 130 7.91 2.73 -13.38
N ALA A 131 7.02 3.03 -14.35
CA ALA A 131 6.04 4.09 -14.17
C ALA A 131 5.20 3.79 -12.92
N ALA A 132 5.36 4.62 -11.89
CA ALA A 132 4.72 4.41 -10.60
C ALA A 132 3.21 4.20 -10.77
N PRO A 133 2.61 3.20 -10.10
CA PRO A 133 1.18 2.97 -10.20
C PRO A 133 0.43 4.22 -9.74
N ALA A 134 -0.69 4.53 -10.38
CA ALA A 134 -1.49 5.67 -9.94
C ALA A 134 -2.09 5.40 -8.56
N VAL A 135 -2.20 6.44 -7.75
CA VAL A 135 -2.86 6.36 -6.45
C VAL A 135 -4.33 6.73 -6.64
N ARG A 136 -5.23 5.86 -6.20
CA ARG A 136 -6.66 6.14 -6.14
C ARG A 136 -7.02 6.52 -4.71
N LEU A 137 -7.51 7.72 -4.49
CA LEU A 137 -7.96 8.19 -3.17
C LEU A 137 -9.48 8.16 -3.08
N ILE A 138 -10.00 7.35 -2.16
CA ILE A 138 -11.42 7.28 -1.84
C ILE A 138 -11.69 8.09 -0.57
N GLY A 139 -12.44 9.18 -0.73
CA GLY A 139 -12.73 10.15 0.32
C GLY A 139 -12.01 11.48 0.10
N ALA A 140 -12.78 12.56 0.09
CA ALA A 140 -12.32 13.95 0.05
C ALA A 140 -12.88 14.73 1.25
N GLY A 141 -12.87 14.06 2.41
CA GLY A 141 -13.12 14.67 3.71
C GLY A 141 -11.84 15.28 4.30
N HIS A 142 -11.83 15.49 5.61
CA HIS A 142 -10.66 16.03 6.30
C HIS A 142 -9.42 15.14 6.14
N LEU A 143 -9.57 13.82 6.31
CA LEU A 143 -8.45 12.88 6.14
C LEU A 143 -7.95 12.83 4.69
N GLY A 144 -8.88 12.68 3.74
CA GLY A 144 -8.56 12.63 2.31
C GLY A 144 -7.85 13.89 1.82
N ARG A 145 -8.32 15.07 2.23
CA ARG A 145 -7.70 16.35 1.89
C ARG A 145 -6.26 16.42 2.39
N THR A 146 -6.02 16.18 3.69
CA THR A 146 -4.68 16.29 4.27
C THR A 146 -3.72 15.25 3.67
N PHE A 147 -4.19 14.03 3.40
CA PHE A 147 -3.40 13.03 2.67
C PHE A 147 -3.05 13.51 1.27
N ALA A 148 -4.02 14.00 0.49
CA ALA A 148 -3.80 14.42 -0.89
C ALA A 148 -2.80 15.57 -1.00
N GLU A 149 -2.93 16.60 -0.15
CA GLU A 149 -2.02 17.75 -0.09
C GLU A 149 -0.57 17.30 0.16
N GLN A 150 -0.36 16.43 1.14
CA GLN A 150 0.98 15.90 1.44
C GLN A 150 1.49 14.95 0.36
N TRP A 151 0.62 14.11 -0.22
CA TRP A 151 1.00 13.18 -1.28
C TRP A 151 1.46 13.93 -2.54
N THR A 152 0.70 14.92 -3.00
CA THR A 152 1.07 15.71 -4.18
C THR A 152 2.32 16.55 -3.95
N ALA A 153 2.56 17.01 -2.72
CA ALA A 153 3.80 17.70 -2.37
C ALA A 153 5.01 16.75 -2.39
N ALA A 154 4.85 15.52 -1.90
CA ALA A 154 5.93 14.53 -1.84
C ALA A 154 6.18 13.82 -3.18
N ARG A 155 5.15 13.67 -4.02
CA ARG A 155 5.14 12.86 -5.25
C ARG A 155 4.37 13.56 -6.38
N PRO A 156 4.79 14.77 -6.81
CA PRO A 156 4.02 15.58 -7.77
C PRO A 156 3.85 14.93 -9.16
N THR A 157 4.74 14.00 -9.52
CA THR A 157 4.71 13.27 -10.80
C THR A 157 3.89 11.98 -10.74
N VAL A 158 3.46 11.54 -9.55
CA VAL A 158 2.65 10.33 -9.42
C VAL A 158 1.18 10.69 -9.60
N PRO A 159 0.48 10.06 -10.57
CA PRO A 159 -0.92 10.38 -10.81
C PRO A 159 -1.82 10.08 -9.61
N LEU A 160 -2.69 11.02 -9.28
CA LEU A 160 -3.67 10.90 -8.20
C LEU A 160 -5.10 10.97 -8.76
N VAL A 161 -5.87 9.90 -8.53
CA VAL A 161 -7.28 9.81 -8.94
C VAL A 161 -8.16 9.97 -7.71
N LEU A 162 -8.94 11.05 -7.64
CA LEU A 162 -9.81 11.40 -6.53
C LEU A 162 -11.23 10.85 -6.74
N ILE A 163 -11.77 10.18 -5.71
CA ILE A 163 -13.09 9.56 -5.74
C ILE A 163 -13.85 9.89 -4.47
N ASP A 164 -14.77 10.82 -4.59
CA ASP A 164 -15.76 11.14 -3.58
C ASP A 164 -16.92 11.85 -4.29
N PRO A 165 -17.95 11.12 -4.72
CA PRO A 165 -19.09 11.71 -5.42
C PRO A 165 -20.03 12.48 -4.48
N MET A 166 -19.80 12.42 -3.17
CA MET A 166 -20.65 13.09 -2.19
C MET A 166 -20.37 14.59 -2.16
N PRO A 167 -21.34 15.43 -1.73
CA PRO A 167 -21.07 16.83 -1.43
C PRO A 167 -19.97 16.97 -0.36
N PRO A 168 -19.11 18.00 -0.45
CA PRO A 168 -18.07 18.23 0.55
C PRO A 168 -18.66 18.54 1.94
N PRO A 169 -17.93 18.21 3.02
CA PRO A 169 -18.26 18.71 4.35
C PRO A 169 -18.38 20.25 4.36
N PRO A 170 -19.38 20.83 5.06
CA PRO A 170 -19.54 22.27 5.14
C PRO A 170 -18.27 22.96 5.67
N GLY A 171 -17.81 23.99 4.97
CA GLY A 171 -16.65 24.80 5.38
C GLY A 171 -15.29 24.14 5.14
N LEU A 172 -15.23 22.91 4.60
CA LEU A 172 -13.94 22.28 4.30
C LEU A 172 -13.28 22.88 3.06
N TYR A 173 -14.03 23.30 2.05
CA TYR A 173 -13.50 23.91 0.83
C TYR A 173 -14.14 25.28 0.60
N GLU A 174 -13.34 26.22 0.08
CA GLU A 174 -13.80 27.57 -0.24
C GLU A 174 -14.79 27.54 -1.42
N GLN A 175 -14.44 26.81 -2.48
CA GLN A 175 -15.25 26.65 -3.67
C GLN A 175 -16.20 25.44 -3.54
N ARG A 176 -17.43 25.61 -4.03
CA ARG A 176 -18.42 24.54 -4.07
C ARG A 176 -18.54 23.97 -5.48
N TYR A 177 -18.10 22.73 -5.63
CA TYR A 177 -18.27 21.93 -6.83
C TYR A 177 -19.33 20.85 -6.60
N PRO A 178 -19.77 20.14 -7.66
CA PRO A 178 -20.78 19.09 -7.55
C PRO A 178 -20.40 17.92 -6.63
N SER A 179 -19.10 17.71 -6.38
CA SER A 179 -18.61 16.64 -5.51
C SER A 179 -17.38 17.08 -4.69
N ALA A 180 -17.14 16.40 -3.58
CA ALA A 180 -16.01 16.65 -2.70
C ALA A 180 -14.68 16.39 -3.43
N ALA A 181 -14.62 15.39 -4.30
CA ALA A 181 -13.44 15.14 -5.14
C ALA A 181 -13.13 16.31 -6.10
N ALA A 182 -14.15 16.95 -6.68
CA ALA A 182 -13.96 18.13 -7.52
C ALA A 182 -13.49 19.35 -6.71
N CYS A 183 -14.02 19.54 -5.50
CA CYS A 183 -13.53 20.57 -4.58
C CYS A 183 -12.06 20.34 -4.20
N LEU A 184 -11.67 19.10 -3.90
CA LEU A 184 -10.29 18.76 -3.58
C LEU A 184 -9.35 18.96 -4.78
N GLN A 185 -9.77 18.57 -5.98
CA GLN A 185 -8.98 18.80 -7.19
C GLN A 185 -8.68 20.29 -7.39
N ALA A 186 -9.68 21.16 -7.24
CA ALA A 186 -9.50 22.61 -7.34
C ALA A 186 -8.55 23.15 -6.26
N ALA A 187 -8.73 22.72 -5.00
CA ALA A 187 -7.87 23.14 -3.89
C ALA A 187 -6.40 22.74 -4.10
N LEU A 188 -6.13 21.54 -4.64
CA LEU A 188 -4.77 21.09 -4.94
C LEU A 188 -4.14 21.91 -6.09
N ALA A 189 -4.93 22.27 -7.09
CA ALA A 189 -4.46 23.10 -8.21
C ALA A 189 -4.07 24.52 -7.75
N GLU A 190 -4.82 25.10 -6.81
CA GLU A 190 -4.53 26.42 -6.22
C GLU A 190 -3.28 26.42 -5.34
N GLY A 191 -3.02 25.31 -4.63
CA GLY A 191 -1.84 25.14 -3.78
C GLY A 191 -0.55 24.74 -4.54
N CYS A 192 -0.63 24.45 -5.84
CA CYS A 192 0.49 23.94 -6.61
C CYS A 192 1.46 25.04 -7.06
N VAL A 193 2.76 24.76 -7.00
CA VAL A 193 3.77 25.58 -7.66
C VAL A 193 3.70 25.34 -9.18
N PRO A 194 3.65 26.39 -10.03
CA PRO A 194 3.37 26.26 -11.47
C PRO A 194 4.28 25.32 -12.28
N ASP A 195 5.48 25.01 -11.78
CA ASP A 195 6.52 24.25 -12.50
C ASP A 195 6.38 22.72 -12.37
N HIS A 196 5.51 22.24 -11.47
CA HIS A 196 5.27 20.82 -11.24
C HIS A 196 3.82 20.49 -11.62
N GLY A 197 3.54 20.29 -12.92
CA GLY A 197 2.20 19.93 -13.37
C GLY A 197 1.67 18.69 -12.63
N LEU A 198 0.66 18.87 -11.78
CA LEU A 198 0.04 17.78 -11.03
C LEU A 198 -0.86 16.95 -11.95
N ASP A 199 -0.63 15.64 -12.04
CA ASP A 199 -1.56 14.70 -12.67
C ASP A 199 -2.65 14.30 -11.67
N VAL A 200 -3.62 15.21 -11.44
CA VAL A 200 -4.78 14.97 -10.57
C VAL A 200 -6.05 14.91 -11.40
N SER A 201 -6.80 13.82 -11.29
CA SER A 201 -8.09 13.64 -11.97
C SER A 201 -9.16 13.15 -11.01
N THR A 202 -10.44 13.28 -11.41
CA THR A 202 -11.58 12.81 -10.62
C THR A 202 -12.31 11.66 -11.32
N ARG A 203 -12.94 10.78 -10.52
CA ARG A 203 -13.88 9.75 -10.99
C ARG A 203 -15.12 9.73 -10.09
N GLN A 204 -16.25 9.30 -10.65
CA GLN A 204 -17.50 9.22 -9.91
C GLN A 204 -17.59 7.94 -9.09
N HIS A 205 -17.09 6.83 -9.64
CA HIS A 205 -17.15 5.54 -8.99
C HIS A 205 -15.77 4.94 -8.80
N TRP A 206 -15.61 4.23 -7.70
CA TRP A 206 -14.34 3.55 -7.39
C TRP A 206 -14.05 2.40 -8.35
N TRP A 207 -15.07 1.80 -8.98
CA TRP A 207 -14.88 0.75 -10.00
C TRP A 207 -14.47 1.30 -11.37
N ASP A 208 -14.51 2.62 -11.59
CA ASP A 208 -13.96 3.27 -12.79
C ASP A 208 -12.43 3.31 -12.69
N ALA A 209 -11.80 2.14 -12.83
CA ALA A 209 -10.36 1.99 -12.74
C ALA A 209 -9.67 2.65 -13.94
N PRO A 210 -8.60 3.45 -13.73
CA PRO A 210 -7.71 3.79 -14.83
C PRO A 210 -7.05 2.49 -15.35
N GLY A 211 -6.77 2.38 -16.65
CA GLY A 211 -6.21 1.17 -17.28
C GLY A 211 -4.78 0.80 -16.88
N ARG A 212 -4.27 1.32 -15.74
CA ARG A 212 -2.93 1.11 -15.19
C ARG A 212 -3.03 0.46 -13.81
N PRO A 213 -2.01 -0.29 -13.35
CA PRO A 213 -1.94 -0.75 -11.97
C PRO A 213 -2.13 0.45 -11.02
N THR A 214 -2.97 0.27 -10.00
CA THR A 214 -3.20 1.31 -8.99
C THR A 214 -2.99 0.76 -7.61
N ILE A 215 -2.80 1.64 -6.64
CA ILE A 215 -3.02 1.35 -5.22
C ILE A 215 -4.12 2.27 -4.70
N THR A 216 -5.02 1.74 -3.87
CA THR A 216 -6.15 2.51 -3.35
C THR A 216 -5.91 2.95 -1.91
N VAL A 217 -5.98 4.26 -1.66
CA VAL A 217 -6.02 4.81 -0.31
C VAL A 217 -7.47 5.11 0.04
N ILE A 218 -7.95 4.56 1.15
CA ILE A 218 -9.29 4.84 1.68
C ILE A 218 -9.12 5.76 2.88
N ALA A 219 -9.51 7.02 2.71
CA ALA A 219 -9.34 8.09 3.70
C ALA A 219 -10.67 8.83 3.89
N GLN A 220 -11.68 8.08 4.31
CA GLN A 220 -13.02 8.62 4.58
C GLN A 220 -13.11 9.07 6.04
N ASP A 221 -13.87 10.13 6.31
CA ASP A 221 -14.12 10.59 7.69
C ASP A 221 -15.10 9.68 8.46
N ALA A 222 -15.40 8.47 7.96
CA ALA A 222 -16.19 7.47 8.66
C ALA A 222 -15.32 6.71 9.66
N ALA A 223 -15.83 6.45 10.87
CA ALA A 223 -15.08 5.81 11.97
C ALA A 223 -14.56 4.40 11.60
N GLU A 224 -15.25 3.73 10.68
CA GLU A 224 -14.83 2.47 10.07
C GLU A 224 -15.13 2.47 8.56
N CYS A 225 -14.37 1.68 7.81
CA CYS A 225 -14.57 1.52 6.37
C CYS A 225 -15.64 0.48 6.06
N ASP A 226 -16.48 0.73 5.05
CA ASP A 226 -17.45 -0.23 4.54
C ASP A 226 -16.77 -1.51 4.02
N ARG A 227 -17.19 -2.67 4.53
CA ARG A 227 -16.65 -3.98 4.12
C ARG A 227 -17.07 -4.39 2.71
N ALA A 228 -18.11 -3.78 2.14
CA ALA A 228 -18.46 -3.98 0.73
C ALA A 228 -17.36 -3.42 -0.19
N LEU A 229 -16.81 -2.25 0.16
CA LEU A 229 -15.71 -1.62 -0.59
C LEU A 229 -14.43 -2.46 -0.48
N THR A 230 -13.95 -2.71 0.74
CA THR A 230 -12.71 -3.47 0.95
C THR A 230 -12.82 -4.92 0.48
N GLY A 231 -14.00 -5.53 0.61
CA GLY A 231 -14.29 -6.83 0.06
C GLY A 231 -14.22 -6.88 -1.47
N SER A 232 -14.62 -5.82 -2.18
CA SER A 232 -14.42 -5.77 -3.64
C SER A 232 -12.95 -5.61 -3.99
N LEU A 233 -12.23 -4.72 -3.33
CA LEU A 233 -10.80 -4.54 -3.57
C LEU A 233 -10.02 -5.84 -3.36
N VAL A 234 -10.37 -6.64 -2.35
CA VAL A 234 -9.77 -7.97 -2.17
C VAL A 234 -10.12 -8.93 -3.31
N ARG A 235 -11.38 -8.96 -3.77
CA ARG A 235 -11.80 -9.83 -4.90
C ARG A 235 -11.17 -9.44 -6.23
N ASP A 236 -10.92 -8.15 -6.41
CA ASP A 236 -10.36 -7.56 -7.63
C ASP A 236 -8.81 -7.51 -7.58
N ASP A 237 -8.19 -8.20 -6.61
CA ASP A 237 -6.74 -8.27 -6.38
C ASP A 237 -6.06 -6.89 -6.31
N GLN A 238 -6.73 -5.96 -5.65
CA GLN A 238 -6.37 -4.55 -5.61
C GLN A 238 -5.75 -4.18 -4.26
N PRO A 239 -4.43 -3.87 -4.20
CA PRO A 239 -3.78 -3.37 -3.00
C PRO A 239 -4.44 -2.09 -2.49
N HIS A 240 -4.60 -1.99 -1.17
CA HIS A 240 -5.22 -0.82 -0.56
C HIS A 240 -4.73 -0.50 0.84
N LEU A 241 -4.59 0.79 1.14
CA LEU A 241 -4.22 1.34 2.44
C LEU A 241 -5.42 2.02 3.08
N LEU A 242 -5.68 1.72 4.34
CA LEU A 242 -6.73 2.40 5.11
C LEU A 242 -6.20 3.54 5.98
N ILE A 243 -6.98 4.61 6.06
CA ILE A 243 -6.82 5.69 7.03
C ILE A 243 -8.20 5.92 7.63
N ARG A 244 -8.33 5.80 8.95
CA ARG A 244 -9.61 6.03 9.63
C ARG A 244 -9.46 6.91 10.87
N PRO A 245 -10.46 7.76 11.16
CA PRO A 245 -10.45 8.61 12.34
C PRO A 245 -10.85 7.84 13.59
N LEU A 246 -10.34 8.28 14.74
CA LEU A 246 -10.85 7.95 16.06
C LEU A 246 -11.34 9.25 16.73
N PRO A 247 -12.28 9.18 17.69
CA PRO A 247 -12.74 10.38 18.41
C PRO A 247 -11.60 11.18 19.05
N THR A 248 -10.54 10.49 19.49
CA THR A 248 -9.37 11.08 20.17
C THR A 248 -8.07 10.75 19.42
N GLY A 249 -8.13 10.50 18.11
CA GLY A 249 -6.95 9.98 17.40
C GLY A 249 -7.17 9.64 15.92
N ALA A 250 -6.27 8.83 15.39
CA ALA A 250 -6.40 8.24 14.06
C ALA A 250 -5.68 6.89 13.98
N VAL A 251 -6.07 6.09 12.99
CA VAL A 251 -5.43 4.81 12.66
C VAL A 251 -5.03 4.81 11.19
N VAL A 252 -3.80 4.40 10.91
CA VAL A 252 -3.26 4.20 9.58
C VAL A 252 -2.94 2.73 9.38
N GLY A 253 -3.32 2.18 8.24
CA GLY A 253 -3.27 0.77 7.95
C GLY A 253 -4.59 0.03 8.24
N PRO A 254 -4.64 -1.28 7.97
CA PRO A 254 -3.58 -2.03 7.30
C PRO A 254 -3.38 -1.59 5.85
N LEU A 255 -2.16 -1.72 5.35
CA LEU A 255 -1.91 -1.90 3.93
C LEU A 255 -2.22 -3.37 3.63
N VAL A 256 -3.25 -3.59 2.83
CA VAL A 256 -3.73 -4.89 2.41
C VAL A 256 -3.26 -5.14 0.98
N GLU A 257 -2.38 -6.12 0.84
CA GLU A 257 -2.10 -6.85 -0.40
C GLU A 257 -2.91 -8.15 -0.38
N PRO A 258 -3.93 -8.29 -1.25
CA PRO A 258 -4.70 -9.52 -1.34
C PRO A 258 -3.80 -10.74 -1.61
N GLY A 259 -4.15 -11.90 -1.05
CA GLY A 259 -3.31 -13.11 -1.14
C GLY A 259 -2.12 -13.13 -0.19
N THR A 260 -1.50 -11.97 0.09
CA THR A 260 -0.24 -11.87 0.85
C THR A 260 -0.46 -11.48 2.31
N THR A 261 -1.27 -10.45 2.57
CA THR A 261 -1.47 -9.87 3.91
C THR A 261 -2.91 -10.05 4.40
N SER A 262 -3.13 -9.92 5.70
CA SER A 262 -4.47 -10.03 6.29
C SER A 262 -5.39 -8.90 5.80
N CYS A 263 -6.60 -9.22 5.36
CA CYS A 263 -7.61 -8.21 5.02
C CYS A 263 -8.49 -7.84 6.23
N LEU A 264 -9.40 -6.87 6.08
CA LEU A 264 -10.30 -6.49 7.17
C LEU A 264 -11.28 -7.59 7.58
N ARG A 265 -11.60 -8.53 6.68
CA ARG A 265 -12.41 -9.70 7.05
C ARG A 265 -11.66 -10.62 8.04
N CYS A 266 -10.33 -10.74 7.93
CA CYS A 266 -9.53 -11.41 8.98
C CYS A 266 -9.71 -10.70 10.32
N ALA A 267 -9.59 -9.37 10.33
CA ALA A 267 -9.74 -8.58 11.54
C ALA A 267 -11.15 -8.69 12.15
N ASP A 268 -12.19 -8.82 11.32
CA ASP A 268 -13.57 -9.04 11.77
C ASP A 268 -13.77 -10.47 12.31
N LEU A 269 -13.18 -11.48 11.68
CA LEU A 269 -13.26 -12.88 12.12
C LEU A 269 -12.50 -13.11 13.43
N ILE A 270 -11.36 -12.44 13.64
CA ILE A 270 -10.65 -12.44 14.93
C ILE A 270 -11.53 -11.88 16.05
N ARG A 271 -12.44 -10.95 15.72
CA ARG A 271 -13.42 -10.40 16.65
C ARG A 271 -14.71 -11.22 16.74
N ALA A 272 -14.82 -12.38 16.06
CA ALA A 272 -16.06 -13.17 16.04
C ALA A 272 -16.50 -13.69 17.42
N GLY A 273 -15.62 -13.70 18.43
CA GLY A 273 -15.99 -13.95 19.83
C GLY A 273 -16.86 -12.86 20.46
N ASP A 274 -16.92 -11.68 19.86
CA ASP A 274 -17.82 -10.59 20.21
C ASP A 274 -19.09 -10.66 19.35
N ALA A 275 -20.16 -11.23 19.92
CA ALA A 275 -21.45 -11.35 19.25
C ALA A 275 -22.06 -9.99 18.84
N GLY A 276 -21.63 -8.89 19.47
CA GLY A 276 -22.08 -7.54 19.16
C GLY A 276 -21.30 -6.86 18.02
N TRP A 277 -20.16 -7.42 17.60
CA TRP A 277 -19.22 -6.77 16.69
C TRP A 277 -19.88 -6.30 15.39
N GLY A 278 -20.70 -7.15 14.75
CA GLY A 278 -21.38 -6.80 13.50
C GLY A 278 -22.31 -5.59 13.64
N SER A 279 -23.02 -5.48 14.77
CA SER A 279 -23.90 -4.35 15.06
C SER A 279 -23.13 -3.05 15.31
N VAL A 280 -21.97 -3.14 15.98
CA VAL A 280 -21.08 -1.99 16.20
C VAL A 280 -20.48 -1.53 14.87
N LEU A 281 -20.01 -2.47 14.04
CA LEU A 281 -19.44 -2.16 12.73
C LEU A 281 -20.45 -1.43 11.83
N ALA A 282 -21.71 -1.92 11.76
CA ALA A 282 -22.76 -1.29 10.97
C ALA A 282 -23.08 0.16 11.40
N GLN A 283 -22.88 0.49 12.68
CA GLN A 283 -23.01 1.85 13.20
C GLN A 283 -21.76 2.69 12.89
N ALA A 284 -20.57 2.12 13.10
CA ALA A 284 -19.29 2.79 12.91
C ALA A 284 -19.08 3.25 11.46
N VAL A 285 -19.46 2.44 10.46
CA VAL A 285 -19.35 2.82 9.03
C VAL A 285 -20.23 4.02 8.63
N ARG A 286 -21.24 4.36 9.45
CA ARG A 286 -22.12 5.52 9.24
C ARG A 286 -21.75 6.72 10.11
N ARG A 287 -20.85 6.53 11.07
CA ARG A 287 -20.47 7.57 12.03
C ARG A 287 -19.32 8.38 11.48
N ARG A 288 -19.56 9.65 11.17
CA ARG A 288 -18.47 10.58 10.84
C ARG A 288 -17.72 11.06 12.08
N VAL A 289 -16.41 11.17 11.97
CA VAL A 289 -15.50 11.67 13.01
C VAL A 289 -14.45 12.54 12.34
N VAL A 290 -14.19 13.71 12.92
CA VAL A 290 -13.12 14.61 12.48
C VAL A 290 -12.06 14.62 13.59
N PRO A 291 -10.86 14.07 13.34
CA PRO A 291 -9.75 14.14 14.30
C PRO A 291 -9.26 15.57 14.50
N SER A 292 -8.47 15.79 15.55
CA SER A 292 -7.71 17.02 15.73
C SER A 292 -6.73 17.25 14.57
N HIS A 293 -6.33 18.50 14.33
CA HIS A 293 -5.39 18.85 13.24
C HIS A 293 -4.06 18.11 13.31
N HIS A 294 -3.53 17.85 14.51
CA HIS A 294 -2.28 17.11 14.67
C HIS A 294 -2.45 15.62 14.32
N HIS A 295 -3.59 15.00 14.63
CA HIS A 295 -3.87 13.62 14.20
C HIS A 295 -4.13 13.52 12.70
N LEU A 296 -4.77 14.52 12.08
CA LEU A 296 -4.90 14.61 10.62
C LEU A 296 -3.52 14.66 9.95
N ALA A 297 -2.64 15.56 10.43
CA ALA A 297 -1.29 15.68 9.91
C ALA A 297 -0.46 14.41 10.11
N TRP A 298 -0.51 13.81 11.32
CA TRP A 298 0.15 12.55 11.62
C TRP A 298 -0.32 11.41 10.71
N ALA A 299 -1.64 11.23 10.55
CA ALA A 299 -2.19 10.15 9.74
C ALA A 299 -1.79 10.28 8.27
N ALA A 300 -1.83 11.51 7.73
CA ALA A 300 -1.36 11.79 6.38
C ALA A 300 0.14 11.51 6.23
N SER A 301 0.99 11.99 7.14
CA SER A 301 2.44 11.79 7.07
C SER A 301 2.82 10.31 7.11
N VAL A 302 2.21 9.54 8.02
CA VAL A 302 2.43 8.09 8.15
C VAL A 302 1.98 7.38 6.87
N ALA A 303 0.80 7.72 6.35
CA ALA A 303 0.27 7.12 5.13
C ALA A 303 1.14 7.42 3.90
N VAL A 304 1.51 8.68 3.68
CA VAL A 304 2.37 9.11 2.55
C VAL A 304 3.73 8.41 2.60
N PHE A 305 4.36 8.37 3.78
CA PHE A 305 5.64 7.71 3.96
C PHE A 305 5.58 6.21 3.65
N HIS A 306 4.65 5.48 4.26
CA HIS A 306 4.57 4.02 4.07
C HIS A 306 4.04 3.61 2.71
N LEU A 307 3.13 4.40 2.11
CA LEU A 307 2.70 4.20 0.74
C LEU A 307 3.86 4.38 -0.24
N GLY A 308 4.63 5.46 -0.10
CA GLY A 308 5.81 5.70 -0.93
C GLY A 308 6.84 4.58 -0.79
N ARG A 309 7.14 4.13 0.44
CA ARG A 309 8.05 2.99 0.65
C ARG A 309 7.54 1.70 0.02
N TRP A 310 6.25 1.41 0.13
CA TRP A 310 5.67 0.22 -0.48
C TRP A 310 5.73 0.29 -2.01
N MET A 311 5.43 1.44 -2.60
CA MET A 311 5.54 1.62 -4.06
C MET A 311 6.99 1.50 -4.55
N ASP A 312 7.94 2.02 -3.78
CA ASP A 312 9.35 2.05 -4.16
C ASP A 312 10.07 0.72 -3.93
N HIS A 313 9.63 -0.07 -2.95
CA HIS A 313 10.39 -1.22 -2.45
C HIS A 313 9.56 -2.50 -2.28
N GLY A 314 8.26 -2.47 -2.57
CA GLY A 314 7.34 -3.58 -2.32
C GLY A 314 7.14 -3.91 -0.83
N ALA A 315 7.59 -3.05 0.08
CA ALA A 315 7.55 -3.32 1.51
C ALA A 315 7.36 -2.07 2.38
N CYS A 316 6.52 -2.19 3.41
CA CYS A 316 6.35 -1.18 4.45
C CYS A 316 5.83 -1.77 5.77
N ALA A 317 6.00 -1.04 6.88
CA ALA A 317 5.60 -1.50 8.21
C ALA A 317 4.07 -1.62 8.41
N LEU A 318 3.26 -1.14 7.47
CA LEU A 318 1.80 -1.23 7.53
C LEU A 318 1.23 -2.47 6.81
N GLN A 319 2.07 -3.26 6.13
CA GLN A 319 1.64 -4.52 5.51
C GLN A 319 1.08 -5.47 6.58
N GLY A 320 -0.23 -5.71 6.55
CA GLY A 320 -0.92 -6.50 7.58
C GLY A 320 -0.85 -5.89 9.00
N ALA A 321 -0.62 -4.57 9.12
CA ALA A 321 -0.46 -3.91 10.41
C ALA A 321 -1.10 -2.52 10.44
N THR A 322 -1.64 -2.14 11.61
CA THR A 322 -2.16 -0.80 11.86
C THR A 322 -1.26 -0.07 12.85
N TRP A 323 -1.02 1.20 12.59
CA TRP A 323 -0.48 2.15 13.57
C TRP A 323 -1.60 3.05 14.06
N GLU A 324 -1.68 3.24 15.35
CA GLU A 324 -2.69 4.04 16.03
C GLU A 324 -2.02 5.11 16.88
N SER A 325 -2.52 6.33 16.80
CA SER A 325 -2.13 7.44 17.67
C SER A 325 -3.38 8.03 18.31
N THR A 326 -3.38 8.11 19.64
CA THR A 326 -4.51 8.65 20.41
C THR A 326 -4.03 9.58 21.53
N GLU A 327 -4.85 10.58 21.86
CA GLU A 327 -4.62 11.47 23.00
C GLU A 327 -4.60 10.73 24.34
N ILE A 328 -5.27 9.57 24.41
CA ILE A 328 -5.46 8.81 25.65
C ILE A 328 -4.20 8.00 25.98
N SER A 329 -3.60 7.34 24.99
CA SER A 329 -2.39 6.54 25.20
C SER A 329 -1.14 7.39 25.36
N GLY A 330 -1.07 8.54 24.67
CA GLY A 330 0.17 9.31 24.52
C GLY A 330 1.28 8.55 23.77
N GLU A 331 0.97 7.35 23.27
CA GLU A 331 1.89 6.43 22.61
C GLU A 331 1.34 6.02 21.24
N HIS A 332 2.27 5.72 20.32
CA HIS A 332 1.94 5.05 19.07
C HIS A 332 1.79 3.54 19.31
N VAL A 333 0.60 3.01 19.06
CA VAL A 333 0.32 1.59 19.18
C VAL A 333 0.42 0.92 17.82
N THR A 334 1.33 -0.04 17.70
CA THR A 334 1.37 -0.94 16.54
C THR A 334 0.54 -2.18 16.83
N ARG A 335 -0.34 -2.54 15.90
CA ARG A 335 -1.13 -3.77 15.97
C ARG A 335 -0.95 -4.57 14.68
N LEU A 336 -0.43 -5.79 14.83
CA LEU A 336 -0.31 -6.77 13.77
C LEU A 336 -1.62 -7.55 13.61
N TRP A 337 -2.00 -7.82 12.37
CA TRP A 337 -3.20 -8.58 12.03
C TRP A 337 -2.79 -9.91 11.39
N PRO A 338 -3.01 -11.05 12.07
CA PRO A 338 -2.75 -12.34 11.47
C PRO A 338 -3.82 -12.69 10.43
N HIS A 339 -3.47 -13.57 9.49
CA HIS A 339 -4.45 -14.23 8.64
C HIS A 339 -5.40 -15.08 9.48
N HIS A 340 -6.69 -14.99 9.21
CA HIS A 340 -7.68 -15.86 9.82
C HIS A 340 -7.97 -17.04 8.88
N PRO A 341 -7.94 -18.30 9.35
CA PRO A 341 -8.11 -19.48 8.49
C PRO A 341 -9.44 -19.47 7.71
N ASP A 342 -10.53 -19.05 8.36
CA ASP A 342 -11.86 -19.01 7.73
C ASP A 342 -12.09 -17.80 6.79
N CYS A 343 -11.08 -16.93 6.61
CA CYS A 343 -11.23 -15.75 5.76
C CYS A 343 -11.11 -16.07 4.27
N GLY A 344 -10.28 -17.06 3.91
CA GLY A 344 -9.99 -17.41 2.52
C GLY A 344 -9.24 -16.33 1.73
N CYS A 345 -8.63 -15.34 2.38
CA CYS A 345 -7.87 -14.28 1.71
C CYS A 345 -6.35 -14.52 1.68
N GLY A 346 -5.82 -15.40 2.53
CA GLY A 346 -4.48 -15.95 2.34
C GLY A 346 -4.58 -16.96 1.21
N GLY A 347 -3.83 -16.76 0.13
CA GLY A 347 -3.83 -17.68 -1.00
C GLY A 347 -3.57 -19.12 -0.54
N LEU A 348 -4.22 -20.08 -1.21
CA LEU A 348 -3.88 -21.51 -1.14
C LEU A 348 -2.53 -21.78 -1.82
#